data_AF-A0A7K0X5H4-F1
#
_entry.id   AF-A0A7K0X5H4-F1
#
_cell.length_a   1.000
_cell.length_b   1.000
_cell.length_c   1.000
_cell.angle_alpha   90.00
_cell.angle_beta   90.00
_cell.angle_gamma   90.00
#
_symmetry.space_group_name_H-M   'P 1'
#
loop_
_entity.id
_entity.type
_entity.pdbx_description
1 polymer ?
#
loop_
_entity_poly.entity_id
_entity_poly.type
_entity_poly.pdbx_seq_one_letter_code
_entity_poly.pdbx_strand_id
1 'polypeptide(L)'
;MSGNLATAVLIAQVVGSVGMFGVIWTIQLVHYPLMRSIPDDAFVAYEKQHTRLISFVVGPLMAVEGICVLAVFFARPDGVPFWATLLGGVLEAIA
;
A
#
# COMPACT_ATOMS: atom_id res chain seq x y z
N MET A 1 1.91 -3.31 23.22
CA MET A 1 3.09 -2.69 22.56
C MET A 1 3.56 -1.49 23.35
N SER A 2 4.88 -1.22 23.44
CA SER A 2 5.38 -0.02 24.15
C SER A 2 4.98 1.27 23.41
N GLY A 3 4.86 2.39 24.12
CA GLY A 3 4.39 3.66 23.54
C GLY A 3 5.23 4.13 22.34
N ASN A 4 6.56 4.09 22.46
CA ASN A 4 7.46 4.50 21.37
C ASN A 4 7.33 3.61 20.12
N LEU A 5 7.17 2.30 20.32
CA LEU A 5 6.99 1.36 19.21
C LEU A 5 5.63 1.57 18.53
N ALA A 6 4.57 1.85 19.31
CA ALA A 6 3.26 2.17 18.76
C ALA A 6 3.29 3.42 17.87
N THR A 7 3.96 4.48 18.32
CA THR A 7 4.14 5.70 17.54
C THR A 7 4.91 5.43 16.24
N ALA A 8 5.98 4.65 16.30
CA ALA A 8 6.75 4.30 15.10
C ALA A 8 5.91 3.52 14.08
N VAL A 9 5.13 2.53 14.53
CA VAL A 9 4.23 1.74 13.68
C VAL A 9 3.15 2.64 13.05
N LEU A 10 2.55 3.56 13.81
CA LEU A 10 1.55 4.48 13.28
C LEU A 10 2.13 5.43 12.24
N ILE A 11 3.33 5.98 12.48
CA ILE A 11 4.01 6.83 11.49
C ILE A 11 4.32 6.04 10.23
N ALA A 12 4.83 4.81 10.36
CA ALA A 12 5.14 3.96 9.23
C ALA A 12 3.88 3.62 8.41
N GLN A 13 2.76 3.28 9.07
CA GLN A 13 1.48 3.07 8.40
C GLN A 13 1.04 4.31 7.62
N VAL A 14 1.06 5.50 8.25
CA VAL A 14 0.64 6.76 7.60
C VAL A 14 1.53 7.07 6.39
N VAL A 15 2.85 6.87 6.51
CA VAL A 15 3.79 7.07 5.39
C VAL A 15 3.50 6.10 4.24
N GLY A 16 3.25 4.82 4.55
CA GLY A 16 2.84 3.81 3.57
C GLY A 16 1.57 4.24 2.84
N SER A 17 0.51 4.56 3.57
CA SER A 17 -0.79 4.88 3.00
C SER A 17 -0.80 6.18 2.19
N VAL A 18 -0.11 7.23 2.65
CA VAL A 18 0.04 8.47 1.86
C VAL A 18 0.88 8.20 0.61
N GLY A 19 1.91 7.36 0.70
CA GLY A 19 2.70 6.91 -0.43
C GLY A 19 1.84 6.19 -1.47
N MET A 20 1.08 5.18 -1.05
CA MET A 20 0.17 4.42 -1.92
C MET A 20 -0.88 5.33 -2.55
N PHE A 21 -1.49 6.22 -1.77
CA PHE A 21 -2.42 7.23 -2.28
C PHE A 21 -1.78 8.06 -3.41
N GLY A 22 -0.55 8.56 -3.22
CA GLY A 22 0.17 9.31 -4.25
C GLY A 22 0.47 8.49 -5.50
N VAL A 23 0.84 7.22 -5.35
CA VAL A 23 1.06 6.29 -6.48
C VAL A 23 -0.23 6.08 -7.24
N ILE A 24 -1.33 5.71 -6.56
CA ILE A 24 -2.63 5.48 -7.17
C ILE A 24 -3.09 6.74 -7.92
N TRP A 25 -2.97 7.92 -7.30
CA TRP A 25 -3.34 9.19 -7.91
C TRP A 25 -2.55 9.47 -9.20
N THR A 26 -1.24 9.20 -9.18
CA THR A 26 -0.35 9.36 -10.35
C THR A 26 -0.69 8.36 -11.46
N ILE A 27 -1.00 7.12 -11.11
CA ILE A 27 -1.41 6.10 -12.08
C ILE A 27 -2.74 6.50 -12.74
N GLN A 28 -3.72 6.90 -11.93
CA GLN A 28 -5.07 7.24 -12.39
C GLN A 28 -5.10 8.49 -13.26
N LEU A 29 -4.42 9.57 -12.86
CA LEU A 29 -4.50 10.85 -13.57
C LEU A 29 -3.50 10.99 -14.71
N VAL A 30 -2.37 10.27 -14.66
CA VAL A 30 -1.29 10.44 -15.64
C VAL A 30 -1.10 9.18 -16.47
N HIS A 31 -0.80 8.04 -15.84
CA HIS A 31 -0.40 6.85 -16.60
C HIS A 31 -1.55 6.23 -17.37
N TYR A 32 -2.70 5.95 -16.75
CA TYR A 32 -3.82 5.34 -17.46
C TYR A 32 -4.34 6.17 -18.63
N PRO A 33 -4.45 7.51 -18.54
CA PRO A 33 -4.74 8.33 -19.71
C PRO A 33 -3.69 8.21 -20.81
N LEU A 34 -2.40 8.23 -20.47
CA LEU A 34 -1.31 8.10 -21.46
C LEU A 34 -1.26 6.70 -22.08
N MET A 35 -1.58 5.65 -21.33
CA MET A 35 -1.64 4.28 -21.83
C MET A 35 -2.63 4.12 -23.00
N ARG A 36 -3.68 4.95 -23.08
CA ARG A 36 -4.62 4.96 -24.22
C ARG A 36 -3.98 5.39 -25.54
N SER A 37 -2.80 6.00 -25.50
CA SER A 37 -2.06 6.41 -26.70
C SER A 37 -1.10 5.33 -27.23
N ILE A 38 -0.99 4.19 -26.54
CA ILE A 38 -0.11 3.09 -26.92
C ILE A 38 -0.78 2.25 -28.01
N PRO A 39 -0.11 1.95 -29.14
CA PRO A 39 -0.63 1.04 -30.16
C PRO A 39 -0.95 -0.36 -29.61
N ASP A 40 -2.00 -0.98 -30.13
CA ASP A 40 -2.51 -2.27 -29.63
C ASP A 40 -1.46 -3.40 -29.68
N ASP A 41 -0.59 -3.40 -30.70
CA ASP A 41 0.49 -4.38 -30.90
C ASP A 41 1.64 -4.22 -29.90
N ALA A 42 1.81 -3.02 -29.33
CA ALA A 42 2.82 -2.71 -28.32
C ALA A 42 2.30 -2.79 -26.88
N PHE A 43 0.97 -2.72 -26.68
CA PHE A 43 0.36 -2.60 -25.35
C PHE A 43 0.73 -3.74 -24.40
N VAL A 44 0.70 -5.00 -24.86
CA VAL A 44 1.01 -6.17 -24.02
C VAL A 44 2.45 -6.14 -23.51
N ALA A 45 3.41 -5.77 -24.37
CA ALA A 45 4.81 -5.67 -23.97
C ALA A 45 5.01 -4.51 -22.96
N TYR A 46 4.36 -3.38 -23.20
CA TYR A 46 4.38 -2.23 -22.31
C TYR A 46 3.77 -2.56 -20.94
N GLU A 47 2.59 -3.17 -20.90
CA GLU A 47 1.87 -3.51 -19.67
C GLU A 47 2.71 -4.44 -18.80
N LYS A 48 3.27 -5.51 -19.39
CA LYS A 48 4.17 -6.43 -18.66
C LYS A 48 5.38 -5.71 -18.06
N GLN A 49 5.96 -4.75 -18.79
CA GLN A 49 7.09 -3.97 -18.31
C GLN A 49 6.65 -2.98 -17.21
N HIS A 50 5.52 -2.30 -17.39
CA HIS A 50 4.95 -1.39 -16.41
C HIS A 50 4.65 -2.12 -15.10
N THR A 51 3.93 -3.24 -15.15
CA THR A 51 3.59 -4.08 -13.99
C THR A 51 4.86 -4.55 -13.25
N ARG A 52 5.92 -4.94 -13.97
CA ARG A 52 7.19 -5.31 -13.34
C ARG A 52 7.87 -4.12 -12.65
N LEU A 53 7.90 -2.95 -13.30
CA LEU A 53 8.59 -1.78 -12.78
C LEU A 53 7.85 -1.11 -11.62
N ILE A 54 6.53 -0.99 -11.72
CA ILE A 54 5.70 -0.40 -10.67
C ILE A 54 5.73 -1.23 -9.38
N SER A 55 5.95 -2.55 -9.49
CA SER A 55 6.13 -3.43 -8.33
C SER A 55 7.30 -3.03 -7.43
N PHE A 56 8.36 -2.42 -7.98
CA PHE A 56 9.47 -1.90 -7.17
C PHE A 56 9.12 -0.63 -6.38
N VAL A 57 8.05 0.07 -6.78
CA VAL A 57 7.56 1.27 -6.11
C VAL A 57 6.47 0.92 -5.10
N VAL A 58 5.48 0.15 -5.55
CA VAL A 58 4.32 -0.26 -4.75
C VAL A 58 4.70 -1.32 -3.72
N GLY A 59 5.50 -2.31 -4.10
CA GLY A 59 5.86 -3.45 -3.24
C GLY A 59 6.45 -3.04 -1.89
N PRO A 60 7.42 -2.11 -1.83
CA PRO A 60 7.94 -1.61 -0.56
C PRO A 60 6.89 -0.91 0.31
N LEU A 61 5.99 -0.10 -0.29
CA LEU A 61 4.94 0.59 0.44
C LEU A 61 3.93 -0.40 1.03
N MET A 62 3.45 -1.34 0.21
CA MET A 62 2.56 -2.42 0.66
C MET A 62 3.22 -3.29 1.74
N ALA A 63 4.53 -3.56 1.63
CA ALA A 63 5.24 -4.32 2.65
C ALA A 63 5.28 -3.57 3.99
N VAL A 64 5.48 -2.25 3.96
CA VAL A 64 5.43 -1.42 5.18
C VAL A 64 4.06 -1.49 5.84
N GLU A 65 2.98 -1.31 5.07
CA GLU A 65 1.62 -1.34 5.59
C GLU A 65 1.26 -2.74 6.13
N GLY A 66 1.57 -3.80 5.36
CA GLY A 66 1.36 -5.19 5.79
C GLY A 66 2.11 -5.53 7.08
N ILE A 67 3.39 -5.12 7.21
CA ILE A 67 4.17 -5.31 8.44
C ILE A 67 3.55 -4.56 9.61
N CYS A 68 3.07 -3.33 9.41
CA CYS A 68 2.43 -2.54 10.46
C CYS A 68 1.13 -3.18 10.94
N VAL A 69 0.29 -3.68 10.02
CA VAL A 69 -0.93 -4.43 10.34
C VAL A 69 -0.60 -5.69 11.15
N LEU A 70 0.39 -6.47 10.72
CA LEU A 70 0.82 -7.66 11.46
C LEU A 70 1.37 -7.31 12.84
N ALA A 71 2.14 -6.23 12.96
CA ALA A 71 2.67 -5.75 14.24
C ALA A 71 1.54 -5.36 15.20
N VAL A 72 0.52 -4.64 14.74
CA VAL A 72 -0.66 -4.29 15.54
C VAL A 72 -1.49 -5.53 15.90
N PHE A 73 -1.60 -6.51 14.99
CA PHE A 73 -2.35 -7.74 15.24
C PHE A 73 -1.71 -8.60 16.33
N PHE A 74 -0.39 -8.83 16.27
CA PHE A 74 0.34 -9.67 17.23
C PHE A 74 0.73 -8.93 18.51
N ALA A 75 0.95 -7.62 18.46
CA ALA A 75 1.38 -6.80 19.59
C ALA A 75 0.43 -5.63 19.83
N ARG A 76 -0.87 -5.92 19.95
CA ARG A 76 -1.93 -4.92 20.10
C ARG A 76 -1.62 -3.86 21.19
N PRO A 77 -1.78 -2.56 20.90
CA PRO A 77 -1.73 -1.51 21.92
C PRO A 77 -2.88 -1.63 22.92
N ASP A 78 -2.64 -1.19 24.16
CA ASP A 78 -3.69 -1.11 25.17
C ASP A 78 -4.76 -0.09 24.74
N GLY A 79 -6.04 -0.44 24.90
CA GLY A 79 -7.17 0.40 24.48
C GLY A 79 -7.65 0.18 23.05
N VAL A 80 -6.93 -0.59 22.21
CA VAL A 80 -7.42 -0.98 20.88
C VAL A 80 -8.19 -2.31 20.99
N PRO A 81 -9.48 -2.37 20.60
CA PRO A 81 -10.25 -3.60 20.65
C PRO A 81 -9.88 -4.54 19.48
N PHE A 82 -10.04 -5.85 19.69
CA PHE A 82 -9.69 -6.86 18.68
C PHE A 82 -10.42 -6.69 17.34
N TRP A 83 -11.69 -6.30 17.37
CA TRP A 83 -12.47 -6.12 16.14
C TRP A 83 -11.88 -5.00 15.26
N ALA A 84 -11.29 -3.96 15.86
CA ALA A 84 -10.66 -2.87 15.12
C ALA A 84 -9.37 -3.34 14.43
N THR A 85 -8.58 -4.21 15.10
CA THR A 85 -7.40 -4.82 14.47
C THR A 85 -7.77 -5.74 13.32
N LEU A 86 -8.87 -6.49 13.46
CA LEU A 86 -9.37 -7.35 12.38
C LEU A 86 -9.90 -6.52 11.20
N LEU A 87 -10.70 -5.50 11.48
CA LEU A 87 -11.23 -4.59 10.46
C LEU A 87 -10.10 -3.91 9.70
N GLY A 88 -9.09 -3.37 10.39
CA GLY A 88 -7.92 -2.77 9.77
C GLY A 88 -7.18 -3.74 8.85
N GLY A 89 -6.96 -4.97 9.30
CA GLY A 89 -6.31 -5.99 8.47
C GLY A 89 -7.14 -6.43 7.26
N VAL A 90 -8.47 -6.47 7.37
CA VAL A 90 -9.36 -6.76 6.24
C VAL A 90 -9.35 -5.62 5.23
N LEU A 91 -9.39 -4.36 5.69
CA LEU A 91 -9.33 -3.19 4.81
C LEU A 91 -8.02 -3.16 4.04
N GLU A 92 -6.90 -3.41 4.72
CA GLU A 92 -5.57 -3.48 4.09
C GLU A 92 -5.48 -4.60 3.05
N ALA A 93 -6.09 -5.76 3.29
CA ALA A 93 -6.04 -6.88 2.36
C ALA A 93 -6.85 -6.64 1.06
N ILE A 94 -7.75 -5.67 1.05
CA ILE A 94 -8.61 -5.33 -0.10
C ILE A 94 -8.12 -4.07 -0.82
N ALA A 95 -7.39 -3.19 -0.14
CA ALA A 95 -6.79 -1.98 -0.68
C ALA A 95 -5.65 -2.29 -1.67
#